data_AF-A0A6J2A5U6-F1
#
_entry.id   AF-A0A6J2A5U6-F1
#
_cell.length_a   1.000
_cell.length_b   1.000
_cell.length_c   1.000
_cell.angle_alpha   90.00
_cell.angle_beta   90.00
_cell.angle_gamma   90.00
#
_symmetry.space_group_name_H-M   'P 1'
#
loop_
_entity.id
_entity.type
_entity.pdbx_description
1 polymer ?
#
loop_
_entity_poly.entity_id
_entity_poly.type
_entity_poly.pdbx_seq_one_letter_code
_entity_poly.pdbx_strand_id
1 'polypeptide(L)'
;MFCEKAMELVRELHRAPEGQLPAFNEDGLRQVLEEMKALYEQNQSDVNEVKSGGQSDLIPTIKFRHCSLLRNRRCTVAYLYDRLLRIRALRWEYGSILPNALRFHMSAEEMEWFNHYKKSLATYMRSLGGDGGLDITQDMKPPKSLYIEKAECIKDCKGSAKTMGADLKDLSLDKEGII
;
A
#
# COMPACT_ATOMS: atom_id res chain seq x y z
N MET A 1 -6.49 6.49 26.94
CA MET A 1 -6.10 5.11 27.33
C MET A 1 -4.95 4.66 26.42
N PHE A 2 -4.08 3.72 26.83
CA PHE A 2 -2.98 3.26 25.96
C PHE A 2 -3.48 2.64 24.66
N CYS A 3 -2.68 2.72 23.59
CA CYS A 3 -2.95 2.14 22.29
C CYS A 3 -4.15 2.72 21.51
N GLU A 4 -4.72 3.85 21.94
CA GLU A 4 -5.84 4.48 21.24
C GLU A 4 -5.46 4.93 19.84
N LYS A 5 -4.31 5.60 19.68
CA LYS A 5 -3.81 6.06 18.38
C LYS A 5 -3.49 4.92 17.43
N ALA A 6 -2.92 3.83 17.95
CA ALA A 6 -2.64 2.64 17.14
C ALA A 6 -3.94 1.99 16.64
N MET A 7 -5.00 2.01 17.45
CA MET A 7 -6.33 1.52 17.06
C MET A 7 -7.03 2.45 16.07
N GLU A 8 -6.86 3.76 16.18
CA GLU A 8 -7.39 4.74 15.22
C GLU A 8 -6.83 4.48 13.81
N LEU A 9 -5.52 4.27 13.67
CA LEU A 9 -4.88 3.93 12.39
C LEU A 9 -5.50 2.69 11.73
N VAL A 10 -5.72 1.62 12.49
CA VAL A 10 -6.30 0.39 11.96
C VAL A 10 -7.78 0.59 11.57
N ARG A 11 -8.54 1.34 12.38
CA ARG A 11 -9.95 1.66 12.08
C ARG A 11 -10.09 2.53 10.85
N GLU A 12 -9.16 3.46 10.63
CA GLU A 12 -9.12 4.30 9.43
C GLU A 12 -9.03 3.44 8.17
N LEU A 13 -8.08 2.49 8.12
CA LEU A 13 -7.94 1.57 7.00
C LEU A 13 -9.17 0.66 6.82
N HIS A 14 -9.75 0.20 7.92
CA HIS A 14 -10.93 -0.66 7.86
C HIS A 14 -12.16 0.07 7.29
N ARG A 15 -12.26 1.40 7.49
CA ARG A 15 -13.34 2.22 6.92
C ARG A 15 -13.11 2.55 5.45
N ALA A 16 -11.86 2.53 4.99
CA ALA A 16 -11.55 2.82 3.60
C ALA A 16 -12.08 1.69 2.69
N PRO A 17 -12.85 2.01 1.63
CA PRO A 17 -13.40 1.01 0.73
C PRO A 17 -12.30 0.19 0.06
N GLU A 18 -12.65 -1.02 -0.38
CA GLU A 18 -11.72 -1.91 -1.09
C GLU A 18 -11.18 -1.23 -2.36
N GLY A 19 -9.88 -1.41 -2.62
CA GLY A 19 -9.20 -0.81 -3.76
C GLY A 19 -8.80 0.66 -3.62
N GLN A 20 -9.26 1.37 -2.58
CA GLN A 20 -8.84 2.76 -2.34
C GLN A 20 -7.66 2.82 -1.36
N LEU A 21 -6.63 3.59 -1.72
CA LEU A 21 -5.50 3.91 -0.85
C LEU A 21 -5.75 5.25 -0.14
N PRO A 22 -6.02 5.26 1.18
CA PRO A 22 -6.12 6.50 1.93
C PRO A 22 -4.76 7.19 2.04
N ALA A 23 -4.75 8.48 2.37
CA ALA A 23 -3.52 9.23 2.60
C ALA A 23 -2.68 8.59 3.71
N PHE A 24 -1.35 8.65 3.59
CA PHE A 24 -0.46 8.12 4.62
C PHE A 24 -0.51 8.99 5.87
N ASN A 25 -0.90 8.41 7.00
CA ASN A 25 -1.02 9.11 8.28
C ASN A 25 0.32 9.14 9.05
N GLU A 26 1.23 10.04 8.66
CA GLU A 26 2.54 10.23 9.32
C GLU A 26 2.40 10.64 10.78
N ASP A 27 1.50 11.59 11.05
CA ASP A 27 1.30 12.12 12.40
C ASP A 27 0.78 11.08 13.38
N GLY A 28 -0.20 10.27 12.96
CA GLY A 28 -0.73 9.18 13.78
C GLY A 28 0.34 8.12 14.06
N LEU A 29 1.14 7.76 13.06
CA LEU A 29 2.24 6.82 13.24
C LEU A 29 3.30 7.37 14.20
N ARG A 30 3.68 8.64 14.05
CA ARG A 30 4.64 9.33 14.93
C ARG A 30 4.15 9.35 16.38
N GLN A 31 2.89 9.67 16.62
CA GLN A 31 2.30 9.65 17.97
C GLN A 31 2.38 8.26 18.62
N VAL A 32 2.12 7.19 17.86
CA VAL A 32 2.24 5.82 18.37
C VAL A 32 3.70 5.49 18.71
N LEU A 33 4.66 5.92 17.89
CA LEU A 33 6.08 5.69 18.15
C LEU A 33 6.58 6.47 19.37
N GLU A 34 6.11 7.71 19.56
CA GLU A 34 6.38 8.51 20.76
C GLU A 34 5.81 7.84 22.02
N GLU A 35 4.56 7.34 21.97
CA GLU A 35 3.95 6.56 23.06
C GLU A 35 4.78 5.29 23.36
N MET A 36 5.20 4.55 22.32
CA MET A 36 6.02 3.35 22.48
C MET A 36 7.37 3.66 23.12
N LYS A 37 8.02 4.76 22.75
CA LYS A 37 9.29 5.18 23.34
C LYS A 37 9.12 5.53 24.82
N ALA A 38 8.12 6.34 25.16
CA ALA A 38 7.84 6.72 26.54
C ALA A 38 7.51 5.51 27.41
N LEU A 39 6.67 4.59 26.92
CA LEU A 39 6.34 3.34 27.62
C LEU A 39 7.58 2.46 27.82
N TYR A 40 8.45 2.38 26.83
CA TYR A 40 9.68 1.59 26.91
C TYR A 40 10.64 2.14 27.97
N GLU A 41 10.89 3.45 27.96
CA GLU A 41 11.79 4.12 28.91
C GLU A 41 11.29 3.98 30.36
N GLN A 42 10.00 4.21 30.59
CA GLN A 42 9.37 4.01 31.91
C GLN A 42 9.47 2.56 32.36
N ASN A 43 9.21 1.61 31.45
CA ASN A 43 9.27 0.19 31.78
C ASN A 43 10.71 -0.27 32.08
N GLN A 44 11.70 0.28 31.37
CA GLN A 44 13.11 0.00 31.62
C GLN A 44 13.57 0.54 32.99
N SER A 45 13.10 1.71 33.39
CA SER A 45 13.39 2.27 34.72
C SER A 45 12.90 1.34 35.83
N ASP A 46 11.62 0.96 35.80
CA ASP A 46 11.02 0.10 36.83
C ASP A 46 11.64 -1.30 36.86
N VAL A 47 12.01 -1.85 35.70
CA VAL A 47 12.73 -3.14 35.61
C VAL A 47 14.09 -3.06 36.31
N ASN A 48 14.81 -1.94 36.18
CA ASN A 48 16.09 -1.76 36.84
C ASN A 48 15.93 -1.64 38.36
N GLU A 49 14.90 -0.92 38.83
CA GLU A 49 14.61 -0.82 40.27
C GLU A 49 14.29 -2.18 40.89
N VAL A 50 13.46 -2.99 40.24
CA VAL A 50 13.14 -4.36 40.68
C VAL A 50 14.41 -5.23 40.74
N LYS A 51 15.32 -5.09 39.78
CA LYS A 51 16.60 -5.85 39.75
C LYS A 51 17.56 -5.43 40.85
N SER A 52 17.58 -4.16 41.23
CA SER A 52 18.45 -3.62 42.29
C SER A 52 17.98 -3.97 43.72
N GLY A 53 17.04 -4.90 43.86
CA GLY A 53 16.45 -5.29 45.16
C GLY A 53 15.21 -4.48 45.54
N GLY A 54 14.63 -3.72 44.60
CA GLY A 54 13.43 -2.92 44.79
C GLY A 54 12.10 -3.68 44.68
N GLN A 55 11.01 -2.97 45.00
CA GLN A 55 9.63 -3.43 45.20
C GLN A 55 9.09 -4.39 44.11
N SER A 56 8.82 -5.66 44.48
CA SER A 56 8.17 -6.67 43.61
C SER A 56 6.79 -6.25 43.09
N ASP A 57 6.18 -5.26 43.73
CA ASP A 57 4.83 -4.77 43.45
C ASP A 57 4.73 -4.03 42.10
N LEU A 58 5.88 -3.69 41.49
CA LEU A 58 5.95 -3.09 40.16
C LEU A 58 5.79 -4.11 39.01
N ILE A 59 5.91 -5.42 39.29
CA ILE A 59 5.83 -6.48 38.26
C ILE A 59 4.53 -6.44 37.45
N PRO A 60 3.32 -6.26 38.05
CA PRO A 60 2.08 -6.12 37.29
C PRO A 60 2.09 -4.90 36.34
N THR A 61 2.61 -3.76 36.80
CA THR A 61 2.73 -2.53 36.00
C THR A 61 3.67 -2.75 34.81
N ILE A 62 4.81 -3.41 35.03
CA ILE A 62 5.78 -3.76 33.99
C ILE A 62 5.13 -4.63 32.91
N LYS A 63 4.39 -5.67 33.33
CA LYS A 63 3.66 -6.56 32.42
C LYS A 63 2.59 -5.80 31.63
N PHE A 64 1.86 -4.90 32.27
CA PHE A 64 0.83 -4.10 31.62
C PHE A 64 1.40 -3.19 30.53
N ARG A 65 2.49 -2.45 30.84
CA ARG A 65 3.19 -1.61 29.85
C ARG A 65 3.77 -2.45 28.72
N HIS A 66 4.34 -3.62 29.02
CA HIS A 66 4.86 -4.54 28.01
C HIS A 66 3.79 -5.03 27.04
N CYS A 67 2.63 -5.46 27.54
CA CYS A 67 1.50 -5.85 26.70
C CYS A 67 1.00 -4.70 25.82
N SER A 68 0.99 -3.48 26.34
CA SER A 68 0.61 -2.27 25.59
C SER A 68 1.59 -1.99 24.44
N LEU A 69 2.90 -2.14 24.67
CA LEU A 69 3.93 -2.03 23.62
C LEU A 69 3.73 -3.07 22.51
N LEU A 70 3.46 -4.32 22.87
CA LEU A 70 3.20 -5.38 21.90
C LEU A 70 1.94 -5.10 21.07
N ARG A 71 0.90 -4.51 21.71
CA ARG A 71 -0.31 -4.10 21.02
C ARG A 71 -0.04 -2.97 20.02
N ASN A 72 0.69 -1.92 20.43
CA ASN A 72 1.09 -0.83 19.54
C ASN A 72 1.89 -1.36 18.35
N ARG A 73 2.89 -2.21 18.59
CA ARG A 73 3.66 -2.87 17.52
C ARG A 73 2.76 -3.61 16.53
N ARG A 74 1.83 -4.44 17.03
CA ARG A 74 0.96 -5.25 16.16
C ARG A 74 0.05 -4.37 15.32
N CYS A 75 -0.55 -3.34 15.90
CA CYS A 75 -1.43 -2.40 15.19
C CYS A 75 -0.66 -1.60 14.13
N THR A 76 0.53 -1.10 14.45
CA THR A 76 1.39 -0.37 13.50
C THR A 76 1.81 -1.24 12.33
N VAL A 77 2.26 -2.47 12.58
CA VAL A 77 2.64 -3.41 11.51
C VAL A 77 1.44 -3.77 10.65
N ALA A 78 0.27 -4.01 11.25
CA ALA A 78 -0.94 -4.30 10.50
C ALA A 78 -1.35 -3.13 9.58
N TYR A 79 -1.27 -1.89 10.09
CA TYR A 79 -1.53 -0.69 9.30
C TYR A 79 -0.60 -0.58 8.08
N LEU A 80 0.72 -0.70 8.30
CA LEU A 80 1.69 -0.63 7.21
C LEU A 80 1.51 -1.79 6.21
N TYR A 81 1.26 -2.99 6.70
CA TYR A 81 1.11 -4.18 5.85
C TYR A 81 -0.13 -4.11 4.96
N ASP A 82 -1.29 -3.71 5.49
CA ASP A 82 -2.51 -3.57 4.71
C ASP A 82 -2.34 -2.52 3.59
N ARG A 83 -1.68 -1.40 3.88
CA ARG A 83 -1.35 -0.40 2.87
C ARG A 83 -0.46 -0.97 1.76
N LEU A 84 0.56 -1.75 2.09
CA LEU A 84 1.41 -2.41 1.09
C LEU A 84 0.64 -3.41 0.23
N LEU A 85 -0.33 -4.14 0.80
CA LEU A 85 -1.21 -5.02 0.02
C LEU A 85 -2.07 -4.23 -0.98
N ARG A 86 -2.62 -3.08 -0.57
CA ARG A 86 -3.36 -2.18 -1.47
C ARG A 86 -2.46 -1.62 -2.57
N ILE A 87 -1.26 -1.16 -2.23
CA ILE A 87 -0.28 -0.66 -3.21
C ILE A 87 0.13 -1.76 -4.20
N ARG A 88 0.28 -3.01 -3.72
CA ARG A 88 0.50 -4.17 -4.60
C ARG A 88 -0.65 -4.34 -5.58
N ALA A 89 -1.90 -4.29 -5.11
CA ALA A 89 -3.08 -4.41 -5.97
C ALA A 89 -3.11 -3.33 -7.06
N LEU A 90 -2.73 -2.08 -6.74
CA LEU A 90 -2.63 -0.99 -7.72
C LEU A 90 -1.70 -1.33 -8.91
N ARG A 91 -0.62 -2.10 -8.69
CA ARG A 91 0.24 -2.57 -9.79
C ARG A 91 -0.50 -3.50 -10.75
N TRP A 92 -1.41 -4.32 -10.24
CA TRP A 92 -2.18 -5.28 -11.04
C TRP A 92 -3.39 -4.63 -11.72
N GLU A 93 -3.90 -3.52 -11.18
CA GLU A 93 -5.04 -2.78 -11.75
C GLU A 93 -4.63 -1.69 -12.75
N TYR A 94 -3.68 -0.83 -12.37
CA TYR A 94 -3.26 0.34 -13.18
C TYR A 94 -1.99 0.09 -14.00
N GLY A 95 -1.21 -0.93 -13.64
CA GLY A 95 0.05 -1.24 -14.31
C GLY A 95 1.26 -0.53 -13.69
N SER A 96 2.28 -0.29 -14.52
CA SER A 96 3.60 0.18 -14.09
C SER A 96 3.65 1.68 -13.73
N ILE A 97 2.69 2.47 -14.21
CA ILE A 97 2.60 3.92 -14.02
C ILE A 97 1.30 4.21 -13.26
N LEU A 98 1.45 4.72 -12.04
CA LEU A 98 0.30 5.11 -11.22
C LEU A 98 -0.07 6.59 -11.48
N PRO A 99 -1.37 6.93 -11.51
CA PRO A 99 -1.84 8.31 -11.53
C PRO A 99 -1.26 9.14 -10.37
N ASN A 100 -0.93 10.41 -10.63
CA ASN A 100 -0.33 11.30 -9.62
C ASN A 100 -1.19 11.46 -8.35
N ALA A 101 -2.52 11.40 -8.47
CA ALA A 101 -3.43 11.47 -7.33
C ALA A 101 -3.19 10.32 -6.32
N LEU A 102 -2.92 9.10 -6.80
CA LEU A 102 -2.60 7.96 -5.92
C LEU A 102 -1.20 8.10 -5.32
N ARG A 103 -0.24 8.58 -6.11
CA ARG A 103 1.14 8.81 -5.67
C ARG A 103 1.22 9.84 -4.53
N PHE A 104 0.30 10.81 -4.49
CA PHE A 104 0.24 11.84 -3.45
C PHE A 104 -0.21 11.27 -2.09
N HIS A 105 -0.88 10.12 -2.06
CA HIS A 105 -1.31 9.44 -0.83
C HIS A 105 -0.27 8.45 -0.28
N MET A 106 0.84 8.26 -0.98
CA MET A 106 1.91 7.33 -0.60
C MET A 106 3.04 8.07 0.11
N SER A 107 3.67 7.40 1.07
CA SER A 107 4.94 7.88 1.61
C SER A 107 6.10 7.68 0.61
N ALA A 108 7.24 8.33 0.84
CA ALA A 108 8.43 8.17 0.00
C ALA A 108 8.95 6.71 0.03
N GLU A 109 8.89 6.06 1.19
CA GLU A 109 9.30 4.69 1.43
C GLU A 109 8.35 3.69 0.76
N GLU A 110 7.04 3.97 0.78
CA GLU A 110 6.03 3.18 0.05
C GLU A 110 6.27 3.24 -1.46
N MET A 111 6.68 4.42 -1.98
CA MET A 111 7.04 4.59 -3.38
C MET A 111 8.32 3.83 -3.75
N GLU A 112 9.31 3.86 -2.87
CA GLU A 112 10.53 3.07 -3.04
C GLU A 112 10.22 1.56 -3.07
N TRP A 113 9.40 1.08 -2.14
CA TRP A 113 8.93 -0.30 -2.10
C TRP A 113 8.21 -0.69 -3.41
N PHE A 114 7.31 0.17 -3.90
CA PHE A 114 6.60 -0.06 -5.16
C PHE A 114 7.56 -0.19 -6.35
N ASN A 115 8.61 0.63 -6.41
CA ASN A 115 9.61 0.55 -7.46
C ASN A 115 10.41 -0.76 -7.41
N HIS A 116 10.75 -1.24 -6.21
CA HIS A 116 11.40 -2.53 -6.02
C HIS A 116 10.47 -3.69 -6.44
N TYR A 117 9.20 -3.64 -6.03
CA TYR A 117 8.21 -4.64 -6.42
C TYR A 117 8.02 -4.70 -7.93
N LYS A 118 7.85 -3.54 -8.59
CA LYS A 118 7.73 -3.42 -10.05
C LYS A 118 8.95 -4.02 -10.77
N LYS A 119 10.17 -3.75 -10.29
CA LYS A 119 11.41 -4.29 -10.86
C LYS A 119 11.48 -5.80 -10.70
N SER A 120 11.17 -6.33 -9.51
CA SER A 120 11.15 -7.76 -9.23
C SER A 120 10.14 -8.50 -10.12
N LEU A 121 8.93 -7.95 -10.26
CA LEU A 121 7.89 -8.50 -11.12
C LEU A 121 8.32 -8.51 -12.60
N ALA A 122 8.95 -7.43 -13.09
CA ALA A 122 9.46 -7.38 -14.45
C ALA A 122 10.58 -8.40 -14.69
N THR A 123 11.47 -8.62 -13.71
CA THR A 123 12.48 -9.69 -13.79
C THR A 123 11.82 -11.06 -13.88
N TYR A 124 10.78 -11.30 -13.08
CA TYR A 124 10.03 -12.56 -13.13
C TYR A 124 9.35 -12.77 -14.50
N MET A 125 8.65 -11.76 -15.04
CA MET A 125 8.03 -11.83 -16.37
C MET A 125 9.02 -12.15 -17.48
N ARG A 126 10.23 -11.57 -17.43
CA ARG A 126 11.29 -11.87 -18.41
C ARG A 126 11.86 -13.28 -18.28
N SER A 127 11.79 -13.88 -17.11
CA SER A 127 12.25 -15.26 -16.90
C SER A 127 11.29 -16.31 -17.47
N LEU A 128 10.06 -15.91 -17.79
CA LEU A 128 9.03 -16.77 -18.39
C LEU A 128 9.06 -16.66 -19.92
N GLY A 129 8.72 -17.72 -20.66
CA GLY A 129 8.41 -17.61 -22.09
C GLY A 129 9.59 -17.48 -23.07
N GLY A 130 10.82 -17.85 -22.68
CA GLY A 130 11.97 -17.86 -23.60
C GLY A 130 12.43 -16.45 -24.01
N ASP A 131 12.72 -16.23 -25.30
CA ASP A 131 13.35 -15.00 -25.81
C ASP A 131 12.48 -13.73 -25.71
N GLY A 132 11.19 -13.84 -25.36
CA GLY A 132 10.25 -12.71 -25.37
C GLY A 132 9.73 -12.25 -24.00
N GLY A 133 9.90 -13.03 -22.93
CA GLY A 133 9.15 -12.81 -21.70
C GLY A 133 7.66 -13.17 -21.83
N LEU A 134 6.97 -13.36 -20.70
CA LEU A 134 5.51 -13.43 -20.66
C LEU A 134 4.97 -12.36 -19.69
N ASP A 135 4.16 -11.44 -20.21
CA ASP A 135 3.48 -10.45 -19.37
C ASP A 135 2.20 -11.05 -18.75
N ILE A 136 2.36 -11.58 -17.54
CA ILE A 136 1.27 -12.16 -16.74
C ILE A 136 0.28 -11.12 -16.17
N THR A 137 0.49 -9.82 -16.41
CA THR A 137 -0.45 -8.77 -15.96
C THR A 137 -1.51 -8.44 -17.00
N GLN A 138 -1.42 -9.02 -18.19
CA GLN A 138 -2.43 -8.92 -19.25
C GLN A 138 -3.38 -10.13 -19.21
N ASP A 139 -4.44 -10.08 -20.03
CA ASP A 139 -5.33 -11.23 -20.31
C ASP A 139 -6.01 -11.85 -19.08
N MET A 140 -6.36 -11.02 -18.09
CA MET A 140 -7.06 -11.44 -16.86
C MET A 140 -8.48 -11.99 -17.10
N LYS A 141 -9.02 -11.85 -18.32
CA LYS A 141 -10.34 -12.36 -18.74
C LYS A 141 -10.16 -13.29 -19.93
N PRO A 142 -10.95 -14.36 -20.04
CA PRO A 142 -10.87 -15.26 -21.17
C PRO A 142 -11.20 -14.52 -22.47
N PRO A 143 -10.44 -14.77 -23.57
CA PRO A 143 -10.66 -14.10 -24.84
C PRO A 143 -12.00 -14.53 -25.44
N LYS A 144 -12.82 -13.56 -25.85
CA LYS A 144 -14.14 -13.79 -26.48
C LYS A 144 -14.08 -13.76 -28.02
N SER A 145 -13.19 -12.95 -28.57
CA SER A 145 -12.97 -12.77 -29.99
C SER A 145 -11.50 -12.41 -30.25
N LEU A 146 -11.01 -12.69 -31.45
CA LEU A 146 -9.64 -12.36 -31.86
C LEU A 146 -9.46 -10.86 -32.13
N TYR A 147 -10.52 -10.18 -32.58
CA TYR A 147 -10.53 -8.75 -32.86
C TYR A 147 -11.62 -8.06 -32.03
N ILE A 148 -11.33 -6.82 -31.62
CA ILE A 148 -12.28 -5.91 -30.99
C ILE A 148 -12.47 -4.77 -31.98
N GLU A 149 -13.63 -4.73 -32.66
CA GLU A 149 -13.88 -3.79 -33.76
C GLU A 149 -14.26 -2.39 -33.28
N LYS A 150 -14.81 -2.25 -32.07
CA LYS A 150 -15.25 -0.97 -31.52
C LYS A 150 -14.88 -0.86 -30.04
N ALA A 151 -14.01 0.10 -29.73
CA ALA A 151 -13.73 0.55 -28.37
C ALA A 151 -14.07 2.03 -28.30
N GLU A 152 -15.08 2.38 -27.51
CA GLU A 152 -15.51 3.77 -27.38
C GLU A 152 -14.61 4.50 -26.38
N CYS A 153 -14.03 5.62 -26.82
CA CYS A 153 -13.18 6.44 -25.97
C CYS A 153 -14.04 7.22 -24.98
N ILE A 154 -13.93 6.90 -23.70
CA ILE A 154 -14.70 7.59 -22.64
C ILE A 154 -14.05 8.95 -22.29
N LYS A 155 -12.76 9.13 -22.58
CA LYS A 155 -12.00 10.37 -22.38
C LYS A 155 -10.91 10.52 -23.43
N ASP A 156 -10.63 11.76 -23.83
CA ASP A 156 -9.49 12.10 -24.68
C ASP A 156 -8.18 11.78 -23.96
N CYS A 157 -7.33 10.98 -24.62
CA CYS A 157 -5.97 10.73 -24.18
C CYS A 157 -5.01 11.57 -25.01
N LYS A 158 -4.23 12.44 -24.36
CA LYS A 158 -3.13 13.16 -25.03
C LYS A 158 -1.93 12.21 -25.25
N GLY A 159 -2.09 11.28 -26.19
CA GLY A 159 -1.05 10.33 -26.57
C GLY A 159 -1.51 9.43 -27.70
N SER A 160 -0.61 9.16 -28.65
CA SER A 160 -0.85 8.21 -29.73
C SER A 160 -0.84 6.78 -29.17
N ALA A 161 -1.94 6.03 -29.29
CA ALA A 161 -1.91 4.63 -28.91
C ALA A 161 -1.10 3.84 -29.94
N LYS A 162 -0.14 3.05 -29.46
CA LYS A 162 0.57 2.09 -30.31
C LYS A 162 -0.33 0.89 -30.57
N THR A 163 -0.80 0.76 -31.80
CA THR A 163 -1.43 -0.46 -32.31
C THR A 163 -0.35 -1.44 -32.75
N MET A 164 -0.41 -2.70 -32.27
CA MET A 164 0.38 -3.77 -32.87
C MET A 164 -0.16 -4.04 -34.28
N GLY A 165 0.58 -3.59 -35.31
CA GLY A 165 0.30 -3.92 -36.72
C GLY A 165 -0.45 -2.87 -37.55
N ALA A 166 -0.70 -1.66 -37.05
CA ALA A 166 -1.28 -0.56 -37.84
C ALA A 166 -0.75 0.81 -37.40
N ASP A 167 -0.85 1.81 -38.29
CA ASP A 167 -0.46 3.21 -38.06
C ASP A 167 -1.03 3.80 -36.76
N LEU A 168 -0.30 4.76 -36.19
CA LEU A 168 -0.71 5.51 -35.00
C LEU A 168 -2.11 6.09 -35.21
N LYS A 169 -3.07 5.66 -34.40
CA LYS A 169 -4.40 6.26 -34.34
C LYS A 169 -4.45 7.27 -33.21
N ASP A 170 -4.90 8.48 -33.53
CA ASP A 170 -5.31 9.45 -32.53
C ASP A 170 -6.63 8.97 -31.91
N LEU A 171 -6.62 8.70 -30.61
CA LEU A 171 -7.84 8.41 -29.87
C LEU A 171 -8.46 9.73 -29.43
N SER A 172 -9.56 10.11 -30.07
CA SER A 172 -10.41 11.22 -29.65
C SER A 172 -11.80 10.69 -29.27
N LEU A 173 -12.46 11.37 -28.34
CA LEU A 173 -13.88 11.21 -28.04
C LEU A 173 -14.67 11.35 -29.35
N ASP A 174 -15.43 10.31 -29.71
CA ASP A 174 -16.41 10.39 -30.78
C ASP A 174 -17.44 11.46 -30.40
N LYS A 175 -17.35 12.64 -31.04
CA LYS A 175 -18.31 13.74 -30.85
C LYS A 175 -19.59 13.55 -31.65
N GLU A 176 -19.74 12.44 -32.37
CA GLU A 176 -20.94 12.14 -33.14
C GLU A 176 -21.92 11.31 -32.30
N GLY A 177 -22.88 11.98 -31.66
CA GLY A 177 -23.97 11.30 -30.96
C GLY A 177 -24.76 12.06 -29.90
N ILE A 178 -24.67 13.40 -29.82
CA ILE A 178 -25.63 14.20 -29.04
C ILE A 178 -26.30 15.21 -29.99
N ILE A 179 -27.38 14.77 -30.63
CA ILE A 179 -28.50 15.61 -31.06
C ILE A 179 -29.73 15.07 -30.34
#